data_AF-A0A2J6QI61-F1
#
_entry.id   AF-A0A2J6QI61-F1
#
_cell.length_a   1.000
_cell.length_b   1.000
_cell.length_c   1.000
_cell.angle_alpha   90.00
_cell.angle_beta   90.00
_cell.angle_gamma   90.00
#
_symmetry.space_group_name_H-M   'P 1'
#
loop_
_entity.id
_entity.type
_entity.pdbx_description
1 polymer ?
#
loop_
_entity_poly.entity_id
_entity_poly.type
_entity_poly.pdbx_seq_one_letter_code
_entity_poly.pdbx_strand_id
1 'polypeptide(L)'
;MSYKATMHLDIVDKIYDFGENTRESITIFVGLNQNAFDANKTLSALHSGYLKGKLPEIEHQGAKKISLPEFNACQFAEFICWIRSYRWVPVPIHGDLDCLGERFWQPGSLLRAPGFQNAAMDDIRRWCKDSKAKSWPDSKDIDLIYRLADPRAKLRRFAADSEQLFKNWPALTTEVAHAAEEDWNGTYPWDDENRERYMQDEVPLDQLWEEHILARRSIKEIKQAGKNNCLRSVIELDHLERDEGKGQKKAKTS
;
A
#
# COMPACT_ATOMS: atom_id res chain seq x y z
N MET A 1 -16.73 -6.17 4.96
CA MET A 1 -15.25 -6.17 4.89
C MET A 1 -14.87 -7.03 3.70
N SER A 2 -14.01 -6.57 2.79
CA SER A 2 -13.64 -7.35 1.59
C SER A 2 -12.75 -8.53 1.97
N TYR A 3 -12.76 -9.59 1.15
CA TYR A 3 -11.88 -10.77 1.33
C TYR A 3 -10.41 -10.37 1.50
N LYS A 4 -9.94 -9.37 0.74
CA LYS A 4 -8.58 -8.82 0.84
C LYS A 4 -8.29 -8.22 2.23
N ALA A 5 -9.23 -7.48 2.79
CA ALA A 5 -9.06 -6.88 4.11
C ALA A 5 -9.03 -7.93 5.23
N THR A 6 -9.85 -8.98 5.15
CA THR A 6 -9.82 -10.09 6.12
C THR A 6 -8.48 -10.83 6.05
N MET A 7 -8.01 -11.17 4.85
CA MET A 7 -6.72 -11.83 4.67
C MET A 7 -5.54 -10.97 5.16
N HIS A 8 -5.57 -9.66 4.92
CA HIS A 8 -4.57 -8.73 5.43
C HIS A 8 -4.54 -8.73 6.97
N LEU A 9 -5.71 -8.62 7.61
CA LEU A 9 -5.79 -8.63 9.07
C LEU A 9 -5.31 -9.96 9.65
N ASP A 10 -5.67 -11.10 9.04
CA ASP A 10 -5.16 -12.41 9.46
C ASP A 10 -3.62 -12.49 9.34
N ILE A 11 -3.03 -11.89 8.32
CA ILE A 11 -1.56 -11.81 8.14
C ILE A 11 -0.94 -10.89 9.19
N VAL A 12 -1.53 -9.72 9.42
CA VAL A 12 -1.06 -8.75 10.41
C VAL A 12 -1.11 -9.36 11.80
N ASP A 13 -2.24 -9.93 12.20
CA ASP A 13 -2.41 -10.56 13.51
C ASP A 13 -1.38 -11.67 13.69
N LYS A 14 -1.17 -12.51 12.68
CA LYS A 14 -0.07 -13.50 12.67
C LYS A 14 1.32 -12.90 12.72
N ILE A 15 1.55 -11.66 12.29
CA ILE A 15 2.86 -11.02 12.44
C ILE A 15 2.99 -10.46 13.87
N TYR A 16 1.90 -9.96 14.45
CA TYR A 16 1.88 -9.28 15.75
C TYR A 16 1.77 -10.22 16.95
N ASP A 17 0.92 -11.24 16.91
CA ASP A 17 0.81 -12.30 17.96
C ASP A 17 2.14 -13.00 18.21
N PHE A 18 2.94 -13.02 17.16
CA PHE A 18 4.25 -13.62 17.07
C PHE A 18 5.35 -12.55 17.36
N GLY A 19 5.02 -11.26 17.19
CA GLY A 19 5.91 -10.10 17.05
C GLY A 19 6.52 -9.49 18.32
N GLU A 20 6.22 -9.96 19.53
CA GLU A 20 6.78 -9.35 20.76
C GLU A 20 8.32 -9.49 20.88
N ASN A 21 8.97 -10.25 19.99
CA ASN A 21 10.42 -10.32 19.91
C ASN A 21 11.04 -9.17 19.10
N THR A 22 11.87 -8.37 19.77
CA THR A 22 12.62 -7.18 19.28
C THR A 22 13.49 -7.34 18.02
N ARG A 23 13.61 -8.54 17.43
CA ARG A 23 14.48 -8.80 16.26
C ARG A 23 13.83 -8.45 14.91
N GLU A 24 12.50 -8.45 14.85
CA GLU A 24 11.73 -8.12 13.65
C GLU A 24 11.36 -6.63 13.57
N SER A 25 11.75 -5.82 14.56
CA SER A 25 11.56 -4.38 14.51
C SER A 25 12.75 -3.67 13.85
N ILE A 26 12.45 -2.53 13.24
CA ILE A 26 13.43 -1.57 12.75
C ILE A 26 12.96 -0.16 13.05
N THR A 27 13.89 0.71 13.45
CA THR A 27 13.60 2.12 13.65
C THR A 27 13.86 2.89 12.35
N ILE A 28 12.84 3.53 11.82
CA ILE A 28 12.90 4.32 10.58
C ILE A 28 12.83 5.80 10.96
N PHE A 29 13.87 6.55 10.65
CA PHE A 29 13.95 7.99 10.85
C PHE A 29 13.46 8.71 9.59
N VAL A 30 12.45 9.57 9.72
CA VAL A 30 11.73 10.16 8.57
C VAL A 30 11.75 11.68 8.61
N GLY A 31 12.02 12.26 7.44
CA GLY A 31 12.03 13.69 7.20
C GLY A 31 13.21 14.43 7.83
N LEU A 32 13.24 15.75 7.63
CA LEU A 32 14.33 16.62 8.11
C LEU A 32 14.48 16.60 9.63
N ASN A 33 13.36 16.45 10.35
CA ASN A 33 13.35 16.38 11.81
C ASN A 33 13.69 14.98 12.36
N GLN A 34 13.97 14.00 11.49
CA GLN A 34 14.31 12.63 11.86
C GLN A 34 13.32 12.03 12.86
N ASN A 35 12.02 12.12 12.55
CA ASN A 35 10.98 11.50 13.38
C ASN A 35 11.15 9.98 13.34
N ALA A 36 11.20 9.34 14.50
CA ALA A 36 11.46 7.91 14.60
C ALA A 36 10.15 7.10 14.59
N PHE A 37 10.12 6.04 13.78
CA PHE A 37 9.02 5.11 13.66
C PHE A 37 9.54 3.68 13.87
N ASP A 38 8.97 2.96 14.84
CA ASP A 38 9.23 1.53 14.98
C ASP A 38 8.29 0.75 14.05
N ALA A 39 8.88 0.02 13.11
CA ALA A 39 8.15 -0.75 12.11
C ALA A 39 8.56 -2.23 12.14
N ASN A 40 7.63 -3.12 11.80
CA ASN A 40 7.94 -4.52 11.58
C ASN A 40 8.59 -4.67 10.19
N LYS A 41 9.79 -5.25 10.12
CA LYS A 41 10.57 -5.41 8.88
C LYS A 41 9.82 -6.23 7.84
N THR A 42 9.26 -7.36 8.26
CA THR A 42 8.55 -8.29 7.38
C THR A 42 7.32 -7.61 6.78
N LEU A 43 6.48 -6.96 7.60
CA LEU A 43 5.31 -6.23 7.13
C LEU A 43 5.69 -5.06 6.22
N SER A 44 6.76 -4.33 6.57
CA SER A 44 7.27 -3.22 5.75
C SER A 44 7.75 -3.70 4.37
N ALA A 45 8.49 -4.80 4.31
CA ALA A 45 8.97 -5.40 3.06
C ALA A 45 7.83 -6.00 2.22
N LEU A 46 6.77 -6.48 2.87
CA LEU A 46 5.60 -7.03 2.20
C LEU A 46 4.83 -5.94 1.45
N HIS A 47 4.70 -4.75 2.04
CA HIS A 47 3.90 -3.65 1.49
C HIS A 47 4.69 -2.57 0.75
N SER A 48 6.02 -2.53 0.88
CA SER A 48 6.88 -1.53 0.23
C SER A 48 8.03 -2.21 -0.50
N GLY A 49 8.01 -2.13 -1.84
CA GLY A 49 9.12 -2.58 -2.67
C GLY A 49 10.42 -1.81 -2.40
N TYR A 50 10.33 -0.54 -1.98
CA TYR A 50 11.47 0.25 -1.56
C TYR A 50 12.11 -0.30 -0.28
N LEU A 51 11.32 -0.49 0.78
CA LEU A 51 11.81 -1.02 2.05
C LEU A 51 12.31 -2.45 1.91
N LYS A 52 11.65 -3.28 1.08
CA LYS A 52 12.10 -4.63 0.71
C LYS A 52 13.53 -4.62 0.13
N GLY A 53 13.85 -3.66 -0.73
CA GLY A 53 15.19 -3.52 -1.30
C GLY A 53 16.23 -3.00 -0.30
N LYS A 54 15.82 -2.10 0.60
CA LYS A 54 16.70 -1.45 1.58
C LYS A 54 17.06 -2.34 2.77
N LEU A 55 16.11 -3.13 3.28
CA LEU A 55 16.30 -3.90 4.51
C LEU A 55 17.54 -4.83 4.48
N PRO A 56 17.80 -5.61 3.42
CA PRO A 56 19.00 -6.46 3.36
C PRO A 56 20.32 -5.69 3.45
N GLU A 57 20.40 -4.49 2.85
CA GLU A 57 21.60 -3.63 2.89
C GLU A 57 21.91 -3.23 4.34
N ILE A 58 20.88 -2.86 5.09
CA ILE A 58 20.96 -2.41 6.48
C ILE A 58 21.30 -3.57 7.41
N GLU A 59 20.71 -4.75 7.18
CA GLU A 59 21.00 -5.96 7.94
C GLU A 59 22.44 -6.44 7.73
N HIS A 60 22.94 -6.40 6.50
CA HIS A 60 24.33 -6.72 6.21
C HIS A 60 25.32 -5.79 6.94
N GLN A 61 24.94 -4.52 7.14
CA GLN A 61 25.72 -3.55 7.89
C GLN A 61 25.58 -3.69 9.42
N GLY A 62 24.73 -4.59 9.91
CA GLY A 62 24.39 -4.69 11.33
C GLY A 62 23.64 -3.46 11.86
N ALA A 63 23.16 -2.59 10.97
CA ALA A 63 22.45 -1.39 11.33
C ALA A 63 21.01 -1.74 11.74
N LYS A 64 20.51 -1.06 12.78
CA LYS A 64 19.14 -1.20 13.28
C LYS A 64 18.22 -0.06 12.85
N LYS A 65 18.70 0.80 11.95
CA LYS A 65 18.00 2.03 11.56
C LYS A 65 18.09 2.34 10.07
N ILE A 66 17.03 2.95 9.55
CA ILE A 66 16.96 3.53 8.20
C ILE A 66 16.74 5.03 8.35
N SER A 67 17.31 5.84 7.47
CA SER A 67 16.94 7.25 7.33
C SER A 67 16.27 7.48 5.97
N LEU A 68 15.12 8.16 6.01
CA LEU A 68 14.24 8.50 4.88
C LEU A 68 14.00 10.02 4.87
N PRO A 69 15.04 10.84 4.61
CA PRO A 69 14.95 12.29 4.68
C PRO A 69 13.97 12.90 3.66
N GLU A 70 13.72 12.20 2.55
CA GLU A 70 12.84 12.63 1.45
C GLU A 70 11.35 12.51 1.78
N PHE A 71 10.99 11.86 2.89
CA PHE A 71 9.62 11.61 3.28
C PHE A 71 9.10 12.61 4.31
N ASN A 72 7.85 13.01 4.15
CA ASN A 72 7.14 13.68 5.21
C ASN A 72 6.76 12.66 6.31
N ALA A 73 7.09 12.96 7.57
CA ALA A 73 6.84 12.06 8.70
C ALA A 73 5.35 11.76 8.90
N CYS A 74 4.48 12.73 8.63
CA CYS A 74 3.03 12.59 8.72
C CYS A 74 2.50 11.55 7.72
N GLN A 75 2.89 11.70 6.46
CA GLN A 75 2.53 10.76 5.38
C GLN A 75 3.07 9.35 5.65
N PHE A 76 4.29 9.26 6.21
CA PHE A 76 4.86 7.97 6.58
C PHE A 76 4.12 7.32 7.76
N ALA A 77 3.67 8.12 8.75
CA ALA A 77 2.85 7.63 9.84
C ALA A 77 1.55 6.99 9.32
N GLU A 78 0.89 7.62 8.35
CA GLU A 78 -0.32 7.10 7.71
C GLU A 78 -0.06 5.78 6.96
N PHE A 79 1.08 5.66 6.28
CA PHE A 79 1.50 4.38 5.69
C PHE A 79 1.69 3.29 6.76
N ILE A 80 2.34 3.61 7.88
CA ILE A 80 2.51 2.66 9.00
C ILE A 80 1.15 2.27 9.62
N CYS A 81 0.23 3.21 9.78
CA CYS A 81 -1.13 2.92 10.24
C CYS A 81 -1.89 2.03 9.26
N TRP A 82 -1.76 2.29 7.96
CA TRP A 82 -2.41 1.50 6.92
C TRP A 82 -1.88 0.06 6.88
N ILE A 83 -0.56 -0.17 6.87
CA ILE A 83 -0.04 -1.55 6.87
C ILE A 83 -0.47 -2.33 8.12
N ARG A 84 -0.67 -1.65 9.26
CA ARG A 84 -1.06 -2.27 10.53
C ARG A 84 -2.54 -2.56 10.65
N SER A 85 -3.40 -1.74 10.06
CA SER A 85 -4.84 -1.84 10.30
C SER A 85 -5.66 -2.10 9.05
N TYR A 86 -5.03 -2.00 7.88
CA TYR A 86 -5.67 -1.90 6.57
C TYR A 86 -6.76 -0.82 6.51
N ARG A 87 -6.66 0.17 7.41
CA ARG A 87 -7.59 1.27 7.53
C ARG A 87 -6.81 2.57 7.51
N TRP A 88 -7.43 3.57 6.92
CA TRP A 88 -7.01 4.94 7.08
C TRP A 88 -7.32 5.34 8.51
N VAL A 89 -6.26 5.63 9.27
CA VAL A 89 -6.38 6.33 10.53
C VAL A 89 -6.07 7.78 10.17
N PRO A 90 -7.08 8.67 10.11
CA PRO A 90 -6.83 10.08 9.88
C PRO A 90 -5.93 10.54 11.02
N VAL A 91 -4.69 10.90 10.72
CA VAL A 91 -3.86 11.54 11.73
C VAL A 91 -4.32 13.00 11.76
N PRO A 92 -4.78 13.52 12.91
CA PRO A 92 -5.21 14.91 13.01
C PRO A 92 -3.99 15.81 12.88
N ILE A 93 -3.62 16.15 11.65
CA ILE A 93 -2.43 16.93 11.34
C ILE A 93 -2.89 18.28 10.80
N HIS A 94 -2.50 19.29 11.55
CA HIS A 94 -2.85 20.70 11.40
C HIS A 94 -2.79 21.20 9.95
N GLY A 95 -3.94 21.61 9.42
CA GLY A 95 -4.07 22.45 8.23
C GLY A 95 -5.08 21.91 7.22
N ASP A 96 -6.00 22.79 6.80
CA ASP A 96 -7.10 22.62 5.84
C ASP A 96 -6.66 22.09 4.47
N LEU A 97 -6.28 20.83 4.39
CA LEU A 97 -5.95 20.17 3.15
C LEU A 97 -6.85 18.95 3.05
N ASP A 98 -8.07 19.23 2.59
CA ASP A 98 -9.14 18.28 2.25
C ASP A 98 -8.76 17.33 1.10
N CYS A 99 -7.57 17.49 0.51
CA CYS A 99 -7.06 16.72 -0.62
C CYS A 99 -6.36 15.44 -0.11
N LEU A 100 -7.17 14.50 0.39
CA LEU A 100 -6.69 13.24 0.98
C LEU A 100 -5.98 12.36 -0.07
N GLY A 101 -6.46 12.33 -1.31
CA GLY A 101 -5.96 11.42 -2.35
C GLY A 101 -4.51 11.65 -2.77
N GLU A 102 -4.17 12.91 -3.00
CA GLU A 102 -2.87 13.39 -3.48
C GLU A 102 -1.79 13.17 -2.43
N ARG A 103 -2.17 13.37 -1.15
CA ARG A 103 -1.29 13.20 0.00
C ARG A 103 -0.80 11.78 0.14
N PHE A 104 -1.58 10.78 -0.27
CA PHE A 104 -1.20 9.37 -0.16
C PHE A 104 -0.52 8.81 -1.40
N TRP A 105 -0.84 9.35 -2.58
CA TRP A 105 -0.33 8.82 -3.83
C TRP A 105 1.19 8.94 -3.95
N GLN A 106 1.75 10.12 -3.63
CA GLN A 106 3.19 10.36 -3.73
C GLN A 106 4.00 9.47 -2.77
N PRO A 107 3.67 9.36 -1.47
CA PRO A 107 4.33 8.41 -0.58
C PRO A 107 4.26 6.97 -1.07
N GLY A 108 3.10 6.54 -1.60
CA GLY A 108 2.94 5.20 -2.18
C GLY A 108 3.89 4.95 -3.35
N SER A 109 4.04 5.93 -4.24
CA SER A 109 4.98 5.87 -5.37
C SER A 109 6.43 5.77 -4.89
N LEU A 110 6.84 6.63 -3.96
CA LEU A 110 8.20 6.63 -3.38
C LEU A 110 8.52 5.31 -2.67
N LEU A 111 7.57 4.78 -1.90
CA LEU A 111 7.68 3.50 -1.21
C LEU A 111 7.56 2.30 -2.15
N ARG A 112 7.18 2.50 -3.41
CA ARG A 112 6.80 1.43 -4.35
C ARG A 112 5.78 0.49 -3.71
N ALA A 113 4.69 1.07 -3.21
CA ALA A 113 3.63 0.44 -2.46
C ALA A 113 2.29 0.51 -3.23
N PRO A 114 2.10 -0.33 -4.28
CA PRO A 114 0.93 -0.25 -5.14
C PRO A 114 -0.39 -0.47 -4.38
N GLY A 115 -0.43 -1.36 -3.40
CA GLY A 115 -1.61 -1.56 -2.55
C GLY A 115 -2.01 -0.31 -1.76
N PHE A 116 -1.04 0.49 -1.33
CA PHE A 116 -1.29 1.77 -0.65
C PHE A 116 -1.85 2.82 -1.63
N GLN A 117 -1.31 2.88 -2.86
CA GLN A 117 -1.82 3.75 -3.91
C GLN A 117 -3.24 3.36 -4.34
N ASN A 118 -3.52 2.06 -4.42
CA ASN A 118 -4.85 1.53 -4.74
C ASN A 118 -5.87 1.86 -3.65
N ALA A 119 -5.48 1.72 -2.38
CA ALA A 119 -6.33 2.13 -1.27
C ALA A 119 -6.62 3.64 -1.33
N ALA A 120 -5.63 4.48 -1.66
CA ALA A 120 -5.83 5.91 -1.80
C ALA A 120 -6.79 6.23 -2.95
N MET A 121 -6.63 5.57 -4.10
CA MET A 121 -7.52 5.71 -5.25
C MET A 121 -8.96 5.27 -4.93
N ASP A 122 -9.15 4.16 -4.23
CA ASP A 122 -10.48 3.71 -3.82
C ASP A 122 -11.16 4.70 -2.87
N ASP A 123 -10.40 5.36 -2.00
CA ASP A 123 -10.92 6.42 -1.13
C ASP A 123 -11.38 7.65 -1.94
N ILE A 124 -10.57 8.13 -2.88
CA ILE A 124 -10.94 9.23 -3.77
C ILE A 124 -12.20 8.87 -4.58
N ARG A 125 -12.23 7.67 -5.17
CA ARG A 125 -13.38 7.21 -5.97
C ARG A 125 -14.66 7.16 -5.14
N ARG A 126 -14.61 6.59 -3.93
CA ARG A 126 -15.76 6.57 -3.01
C ARG A 126 -16.21 7.97 -2.65
N TRP A 127 -15.26 8.84 -2.31
CA TRP A 127 -15.57 10.25 -2.02
C TRP A 127 -16.24 10.93 -3.22
N CYS A 128 -15.76 10.73 -4.46
CA CYS A 128 -16.35 11.33 -5.65
C CYS A 128 -17.78 10.85 -5.87
N LYS A 129 -18.01 9.54 -5.70
CA LYS A 129 -19.31 8.89 -5.82
C LYS A 129 -20.32 9.37 -4.78
N ASP A 130 -19.86 9.57 -3.54
CA ASP A 130 -20.69 9.99 -2.41
C ASP A 130 -20.88 11.53 -2.35
N SER A 131 -19.96 12.29 -2.95
CA SER A 131 -20.04 13.75 -2.97
C SER A 131 -21.25 14.17 -3.80
N LYS A 132 -22.25 14.80 -3.14
CA LYS A 132 -23.39 15.42 -3.84
C LYS A 132 -22.95 16.46 -4.87
N ALA A 133 -21.72 16.97 -4.74
CA ALA A 133 -21.17 18.00 -5.58
C ALA A 133 -20.60 17.48 -6.92
N LYS A 134 -20.29 16.18 -7.08
CA LYS A 134 -19.62 15.63 -8.29
C LYS A 134 -18.44 16.52 -8.77
N SER A 135 -17.78 17.23 -7.87
CA SER A 135 -16.96 18.39 -8.20
C SER A 135 -15.49 18.23 -7.83
N TRP A 136 -14.99 17.01 -7.96
CA TRP A 136 -13.57 16.74 -7.75
C TRP A 136 -12.96 16.19 -9.02
N PRO A 137 -11.70 16.56 -9.28
CA PRO A 137 -10.85 17.46 -8.50
C PRO A 137 -11.21 18.93 -8.73
N ASP A 138 -11.06 19.76 -7.69
CA ASP A 138 -11.12 21.21 -7.89
C ASP A 138 -9.83 21.71 -8.59
N SER A 139 -9.80 22.98 -8.99
CA SER A 139 -8.63 23.51 -9.71
C SER A 139 -7.30 23.45 -8.93
N LYS A 140 -7.34 23.47 -7.59
CA LYS A 140 -6.15 23.37 -6.72
C LYS A 140 -5.68 21.92 -6.61
N ASP A 141 -6.63 20.99 -6.51
CA ASP A 141 -6.35 19.55 -6.52
C ASP A 141 -5.68 19.14 -7.82
N ILE A 142 -6.20 19.64 -8.96
CA ILE A 142 -5.59 19.46 -10.27
C ILE A 142 -4.14 19.96 -10.29
N ASP A 143 -3.88 21.20 -9.88
CA ASP A 143 -2.51 21.73 -9.82
C ASP A 143 -1.60 20.82 -9.00
N LEU A 144 -2.07 20.40 -7.83
CA LEU A 144 -1.31 19.57 -6.91
C LEU A 144 -1.01 18.20 -7.53
N ILE A 145 -1.99 17.54 -8.14
CA ILE A 145 -1.82 16.26 -8.84
C ILE A 145 -0.79 16.39 -9.96
N TYR A 146 -0.93 17.40 -10.81
CA TYR A 146 -0.05 17.59 -11.96
C TYR A 146 1.34 18.10 -11.59
N ARG A 147 1.51 18.67 -10.40
CA ARG A 147 2.81 19.05 -9.86
C ARG A 147 3.53 17.90 -9.17
N LEU A 148 2.81 17.04 -8.46
CA LEU A 148 3.41 16.01 -7.60
C LEU A 148 3.45 14.61 -8.22
N ALA A 149 2.44 14.24 -9.01
CA ALA A 149 2.37 12.89 -9.57
C ALA A 149 3.26 12.76 -10.81
N ASP A 150 3.81 11.57 -11.04
CA ASP A 150 4.49 11.23 -12.29
C ASP A 150 3.54 11.45 -13.50
N PRO A 151 4.02 11.94 -14.67
CA PRO A 151 3.18 12.11 -15.86
C PRO A 151 2.41 10.85 -16.30
N ARG A 152 2.90 9.66 -15.95
CA ARG A 152 2.27 8.37 -16.26
C ARG A 152 1.46 7.82 -15.09
N ALA A 153 1.35 8.55 -13.97
CA ALA A 153 0.60 8.13 -12.82
C ALA A 153 -0.89 8.00 -13.16
N LYS A 154 -1.49 6.88 -12.76
CA LYS A 154 -2.93 6.64 -12.92
C LYS A 154 -3.79 7.70 -12.23
N LEU A 155 -3.28 8.35 -11.17
CA LEU A 155 -3.94 9.49 -10.53
C LEU A 155 -4.12 10.69 -11.48
N ARG A 156 -3.15 11.01 -12.34
CA ARG A 156 -3.31 12.08 -13.35
C ARG A 156 -4.40 11.73 -14.34
N ARG A 157 -4.43 10.48 -14.81
CA ARG A 157 -5.49 9.99 -15.70
C ARG A 157 -6.85 10.07 -15.03
N PHE A 158 -6.96 9.66 -13.78
CA PHE A 158 -8.22 9.74 -13.03
C PHE A 158 -8.71 11.19 -12.91
N ALA A 159 -7.81 12.12 -12.56
CA ALA A 159 -8.11 13.55 -12.55
C ALA A 159 -8.51 14.10 -13.92
N ALA A 160 -7.84 13.68 -14.99
CA ALA A 160 -8.17 14.03 -16.38
C ALA A 160 -9.60 13.64 -16.76
N ASP A 161 -9.99 12.42 -16.40
CA ASP A 161 -11.27 11.83 -16.76
C ASP A 161 -12.45 12.46 -15.97
N SER A 162 -12.22 13.17 -14.86
CA SER A 162 -13.25 13.74 -13.97
C SER A 162 -13.84 15.12 -14.37
N GLU A 163 -13.81 15.47 -15.66
CA GLU A 163 -14.64 16.49 -16.33
C GLU A 163 -14.50 17.99 -15.88
N GLN A 164 -13.86 18.34 -14.76
CA GLN A 164 -13.73 19.75 -14.31
C GLN A 164 -12.49 20.51 -14.81
N LEU A 165 -11.60 19.84 -15.54
CA LEU A 165 -10.32 20.39 -16.01
C LEU A 165 -10.44 21.48 -17.08
N PHE A 166 -11.52 21.46 -17.87
CA PHE A 166 -11.58 22.14 -19.16
C PHE A 166 -11.49 23.67 -19.10
N LYS A 167 -11.87 24.31 -17.99
CA LYS A 167 -11.99 25.77 -17.95
C LYS A 167 -10.71 26.50 -17.55
N ASN A 168 -9.81 25.86 -16.81
CA ASN A 168 -8.73 26.56 -16.12
C ASN A 168 -7.31 26.16 -16.56
N TRP A 169 -7.13 25.11 -17.36
CA TRP A 169 -5.80 24.53 -17.65
C TRP A 169 -5.54 24.17 -19.12
N PRO A 170 -5.40 25.16 -20.02
CA PRO A 170 -5.10 24.92 -21.45
C PRO A 170 -3.73 24.27 -21.70
N ALA A 171 -2.83 24.23 -20.73
CA ALA A 171 -1.58 23.49 -20.86
C ALA A 171 -1.79 21.95 -20.86
N LEU A 172 -2.96 21.49 -20.39
CA LEU A 172 -3.29 20.07 -20.30
C LEU A 172 -4.13 19.59 -21.50
N THR A 173 -4.31 20.41 -22.53
CA THR A 173 -5.23 20.13 -23.65
C THR A 173 -5.01 18.77 -24.31
N THR A 174 -3.78 18.26 -24.39
CA THR A 174 -3.53 16.94 -25.02
C THR A 174 -3.98 15.77 -24.15
N GLU A 175 -3.66 15.77 -22.85
CA GLU A 175 -4.13 14.73 -21.92
C GLU A 175 -5.66 14.79 -21.75
N VAL A 176 -6.19 16.01 -21.77
CA VAL A 176 -7.63 16.31 -21.69
C VAL A 176 -8.37 15.91 -22.97
N ALA A 177 -7.77 16.07 -24.16
CA ALA A 177 -8.40 15.63 -25.41
C ALA A 177 -8.63 14.12 -25.42
N HIS A 178 -7.66 13.34 -24.94
CA HIS A 178 -7.81 11.90 -24.79
C HIS A 178 -8.91 11.51 -23.79
N ALA A 179 -9.03 12.24 -22.68
CA ALA A 179 -10.10 12.01 -21.71
C ALA A 179 -11.49 12.36 -22.28
N ALA A 180 -11.58 13.43 -23.06
CA ALA A 180 -12.83 13.89 -23.67
C ALA A 180 -13.33 12.99 -24.83
N GLU A 181 -12.45 12.20 -25.43
CA GLU A 181 -12.82 11.19 -26.43
C GLU A 181 -13.48 9.95 -25.81
N GLU A 182 -13.39 9.78 -24.49
CA GLU A 182 -13.96 8.62 -23.81
C GLU A 182 -15.48 8.77 -23.65
N ASP A 183 -16.23 7.90 -24.31
CA ASP A 183 -17.67 7.77 -24.08
C ASP A 183 -17.93 6.93 -22.84
N TRP A 184 -18.24 7.60 -21.74
CA TRP A 184 -18.59 6.95 -20.48
C TRP A 184 -19.94 6.22 -20.52
N ASN A 185 -20.73 6.30 -21.60
CA ASN A 185 -21.99 5.55 -21.77
C ASN A 185 -22.98 5.69 -20.59
N GLY A 186 -22.95 6.84 -19.91
CA GLY A 186 -23.79 7.12 -18.74
C GLY A 186 -23.19 6.70 -17.39
N THR A 187 -21.94 6.24 -17.35
CA THR A 187 -21.17 5.98 -16.14
C THR A 187 -20.15 7.08 -15.89
N TYR A 188 -19.36 6.93 -14.83
CA TYR A 188 -18.37 7.91 -14.40
C TYR A 188 -17.03 7.24 -14.09
N PRO A 189 -15.91 8.00 -14.12
CA PRO A 189 -14.59 7.48 -13.76
C PRO A 189 -14.53 6.79 -12.40
N TRP A 190 -15.31 7.27 -11.42
CA TRP A 190 -15.35 6.70 -10.07
C TRP A 190 -16.26 5.47 -9.93
N ASP A 191 -16.99 5.05 -10.97
CA ASP A 191 -17.83 3.86 -10.93
C ASP A 191 -17.00 2.57 -10.90
N ASP A 192 -17.57 1.50 -10.35
CA ASP A 192 -16.85 0.26 -10.03
C ASP A 192 -16.39 -0.50 -11.26
N GLU A 193 -17.11 -0.40 -12.38
CA GLU A 193 -16.71 -0.91 -13.68
C GLU A 193 -15.43 -0.27 -14.22
N ASN A 194 -15.14 0.99 -13.84
CA ASN A 194 -13.96 1.72 -14.27
C ASN A 194 -12.80 1.60 -13.29
N ARG A 195 -12.98 0.90 -12.16
CA ARG A 195 -12.00 0.78 -11.07
C ARG A 195 -10.62 0.40 -11.57
N GLU A 196 -10.52 -0.70 -12.32
CA GLU A 196 -9.24 -1.30 -12.71
C GLU A 196 -8.40 -0.38 -13.62
N ARG A 197 -9.04 0.52 -14.37
CA ARG A 197 -8.37 1.50 -15.26
C ARG A 197 -7.39 2.38 -14.49
N TYR A 198 -7.68 2.68 -13.23
CA TYR A 198 -6.96 3.63 -12.38
C TYR A 198 -6.10 2.99 -11.28
N MET A 199 -6.20 1.69 -11.09
CA MET A 199 -5.39 0.98 -10.10
C MET A 199 -3.97 0.76 -10.62
N GLN A 200 -3.02 0.76 -9.68
CA GLN A 200 -1.69 0.22 -9.87
C GLN A 200 -1.75 -1.31 -9.91
N ASP A 201 -0.92 -1.90 -10.77
CA ASP A 201 -0.72 -3.34 -10.78
C ASP A 201 -0.13 -3.76 -9.44
N GLU A 202 -0.85 -4.63 -8.74
CA GLU A 202 -0.50 -5.12 -7.41
C GLU A 202 -0.38 -6.64 -7.48
N VAL A 203 0.76 -7.16 -7.02
CA VAL A 203 0.90 -8.59 -6.79
C VAL A 203 0.00 -8.96 -5.60
N PRO A 204 -0.88 -9.96 -5.73
CA PRO A 204 -1.74 -10.38 -4.63
C PRO A 204 -0.96 -10.65 -3.34
N LEU A 205 -1.49 -10.19 -2.21
CA LEU A 205 -0.78 -10.24 -0.93
C LEU A 205 -0.47 -11.67 -0.48
N ASP A 206 -1.34 -12.63 -0.80
CA ASP A 206 -1.10 -14.07 -0.63
C ASP A 206 0.09 -14.53 -1.47
N GLN A 207 0.17 -14.13 -2.74
CA GLN A 207 1.33 -14.45 -3.57
C GLN A 207 2.62 -13.83 -3.01
N LEU A 208 2.59 -12.56 -2.59
CA LEU A 208 3.76 -11.92 -1.96
C LEU A 208 4.15 -12.61 -0.65
N TRP A 209 3.16 -13.04 0.13
CA TRP A 209 3.38 -13.83 1.34
C TRP A 209 4.09 -15.14 1.01
N GLU A 210 3.58 -15.91 0.05
CA GLU A 210 4.19 -17.14 -0.44
C GLU A 210 5.64 -16.89 -0.90
N GLU A 211 5.85 -15.95 -1.82
CA GLU A 211 7.17 -15.70 -2.42
C GLU A 211 8.20 -15.16 -1.43
N HIS A 212 7.78 -14.29 -0.51
CA HIS A 212 8.71 -13.58 0.36
C HIS A 212 8.94 -14.31 1.68
N ILE A 213 7.92 -14.99 2.20
CA ILE A 213 7.95 -15.57 3.53
C ILE A 213 8.17 -17.07 3.43
N LEU A 214 7.42 -17.78 2.57
CA LEU A 214 7.43 -19.26 2.50
C LEU A 214 8.41 -19.86 1.46
N ALA A 215 8.63 -19.19 0.32
CA ALA A 215 9.29 -19.83 -0.84
C ALA A 215 10.82 -19.94 -0.75
N ARG A 216 11.46 -19.51 0.34
CA ARG A 216 12.92 -19.27 0.36
C ARG A 216 13.75 -20.29 1.14
N ARG A 217 13.13 -21.21 1.87
CA ARG A 217 13.86 -22.08 2.80
C ARG A 217 13.36 -23.51 2.76
N SER A 218 14.26 -24.45 3.02
CA SER A 218 13.87 -25.85 3.22
C SER A 218 13.10 -26.00 4.54
N ILE A 219 12.14 -26.93 4.60
CA ILE A 219 11.40 -27.27 5.84
C ILE A 219 12.35 -27.49 7.02
N LYS A 220 13.53 -28.07 6.77
CA LYS A 220 14.56 -28.27 7.79
C LYS A 220 15.11 -26.95 8.36
N GLU A 221 15.45 -26.00 7.49
CA GLU A 221 15.93 -24.67 7.90
C GLU A 221 14.85 -23.88 8.64
N ILE A 222 13.60 -23.97 8.16
CA ILE A 222 12.46 -23.31 8.79
C ILE A 222 12.24 -23.89 10.20
N LYS A 223 12.21 -25.23 10.35
CA LYS A 223 12.13 -25.89 11.66
C LYS A 223 13.27 -25.48 12.59
N GLN A 224 14.49 -25.42 12.08
CA GLN A 224 15.65 -25.04 12.88
C GLN A 224 15.59 -23.56 13.31
N ALA A 225 15.22 -22.65 12.40
CA ALA A 225 15.09 -21.24 12.70
C ALA A 225 13.91 -20.97 13.65
N GLY A 226 12.80 -21.70 13.50
CA GLY A 226 11.66 -21.65 14.43
C GLY A 226 12.04 -22.04 15.85
N LYS A 227 12.84 -23.10 16.01
CA LYS A 227 13.43 -23.50 17.33
C LYS A 227 14.32 -22.41 17.94
N ASN A 228 14.91 -21.55 17.11
CA ASN A 228 15.72 -20.42 17.55
C ASN A 228 14.89 -19.13 17.75
N ASN A 229 13.56 -19.25 17.90
CA ASN A 229 12.61 -18.15 18.02
C ASN A 229 12.66 -17.15 16.84
N CYS A 230 13.03 -17.60 15.64
CA CYS A 230 12.92 -16.78 14.43
C CYS A 230 11.46 -16.73 14.00
N LEU A 231 10.85 -15.56 14.14
CA LEU A 231 9.42 -15.44 14.09
C LEU A 231 8.80 -15.84 12.77
N ARG A 232 9.36 -15.28 11.70
CA ARG A 232 9.03 -15.63 10.33
C ARG A 232 8.94 -17.15 10.13
N SER A 233 9.88 -17.89 10.72
CA SER A 233 9.94 -19.35 10.59
C SER A 233 8.85 -20.07 11.38
N VAL A 234 8.42 -19.51 12.52
CA VAL A 234 7.30 -20.06 13.28
C VAL A 234 5.99 -19.91 12.49
N ILE A 235 5.75 -18.74 11.91
CA ILE A 235 4.56 -18.49 11.11
C ILE A 235 4.57 -19.35 9.83
N GLU A 236 5.74 -19.49 9.20
CA GLU A 236 5.92 -20.34 8.02
C GLU A 236 5.65 -21.82 8.33
N LEU A 237 6.05 -22.33 9.51
CA LEU A 237 5.70 -23.70 9.93
C LEU A 237 4.21 -23.87 10.18
N ASP A 238 3.57 -22.96 10.91
CA ASP A 238 2.12 -23.02 11.16
C ASP A 238 1.33 -23.02 9.84
N HIS A 239 1.78 -22.23 8.85
CA HIS A 239 1.18 -22.24 7.53
C HIS A 239 1.35 -23.60 6.82
N LEU A 240 2.58 -24.11 6.74
CA LEU A 240 2.88 -25.38 6.05
C LEU A 240 2.15 -26.57 6.69
N GLU A 241 2.10 -26.64 8.02
CA GLU A 241 1.44 -27.73 8.76
C GLU A 241 -0.09 -27.73 8.58
N ARG A 242 -0.72 -26.55 8.41
CA ARG A 242 -2.16 -26.46 8.12
C ARG A 242 -2.52 -27.05 6.76
N ASP A 243 -1.67 -26.87 5.75
CA ASP A 243 -1.95 -27.36 4.40
C ASP A 243 -1.71 -28.86 4.27
N GLU A 244 -0.72 -29.42 4.99
CA GLU A 244 -0.56 -30.88 5.13
C GLU A 244 -1.82 -31.53 5.72
N GLY A 245 -2.45 -30.88 6.71
CA GLY A 245 -3.71 -31.33 7.32
C GLY A 245 -4.93 -31.31 6.37
N LYS A 246 -4.96 -30.38 5.40
CA LYS A 246 -6.02 -30.33 4.37
C LYS A 246 -5.84 -31.42 3.31
N GLY A 247 -4.58 -31.72 2.94
CA GLY A 247 -4.26 -32.79 1.99
C GLY A 247 -4.65 -34.18 2.49
N GLN A 248 -4.35 -34.47 3.76
CA GLN A 248 -4.71 -35.76 4.38
C GLN A 248 -6.23 -35.98 4.53
N LYS A 249 -7.02 -34.91 4.66
CA LYS A 249 -8.48 -35.00 4.70
C LYS A 249 -9.08 -35.33 3.33
N LYS A 250 -8.55 -34.77 2.23
CA LYS A 250 -9.00 -35.10 0.87
C LYS A 250 -8.69 -36.55 0.48
N ALA A 251 -7.57 -37.11 0.96
CA ALA A 251 -7.19 -38.49 0.69
C ALA A 251 -8.03 -39.55 1.44
N LYS A 252 -8.82 -39.17 2.45
CA LYS A 252 -9.68 -40.08 3.23
C LYS A 252 -11.15 -40.09 2.80
N THR A 253 -11.56 -39.19 1.92
CA THR A 253 -12.93 -39.12 1.37
C THR A 253 -13.02 -39.53 -0.10
N SER A 254 -11.95 -40.10 -0.65
CA SER A 254 -11.91 -40.76 -1.97
C SER A 254 -11.77 -42.27 -1.76
#